data_AF-A0A4R0XFX6-F1
#
_entry.id   AF-A0A4R0XFX6-F1
#
_cell.length_a   1.000
_cell.length_b   1.000
_cell.length_c   1.000
_cell.angle_alpha   90.00
_cell.angle_beta   90.00
_cell.angle_gamma   90.00
#
_symmetry.space_group_name_H-M   'P 1'
#
loop_
_entity.id
_entity.type
_entity.pdbx_description
1 polymer ?
#
loop_
_entity_poly.entity_id
_entity_poly.type
_entity_poly.pdbx_seq_one_letter_code
_entity_poly.pdbx_strand_id
1 'polypeptide(L)'
;MKRFSMIREFHLADWFTLGNAVCGTGALFSMMSYIGSANVMHVYFASALVFAALVFDVLDGRIARWRQKASLLGKELDSLADVISFGVAPAIIGYGCGMRGLYDRVLLAYFVACGVSRLARYNVTAETMSGGTGKVTHFEGTPIPTSFAIVLLLAIAAWQGALGPQLWFGEWRIAGHVLHPLTLVYGISGSLMISRIRIPKP
;
A
#
# COMPACT_ATOMS: atom_id res chain seq x y z
N MET A 1 21.97 -20.14 24.49
CA MET A 1 20.63 -19.81 23.91
C MET A 1 20.09 -18.54 24.56
N LYS A 2 20.28 -17.36 23.93
CA LYS A 2 19.61 -16.10 24.34
C LYS A 2 18.18 -16.12 23.79
N ARG A 3 17.28 -16.77 24.52
CA ARG A 3 15.85 -16.88 24.16
C ARG A 3 15.13 -15.68 24.79
N PHE A 4 14.39 -14.92 23.97
CA PHE A 4 13.54 -13.77 24.35
C PHE A 4 14.18 -12.37 24.53
N SER A 5 15.08 -11.97 23.63
CA SER A 5 15.55 -10.56 23.55
C SER A 5 14.80 -9.70 22.52
N MET A 6 13.86 -10.25 21.75
CA MET A 6 13.17 -9.46 20.71
C MET A 6 12.10 -8.54 21.32
N ILE A 7 11.29 -9.04 22.26
CA ILE A 7 10.16 -8.29 22.88
C ILE A 7 10.64 -7.10 23.72
N ARG A 8 11.88 -7.14 24.22
CA ARG A 8 12.43 -6.12 25.12
C ARG A 8 13.06 -4.91 24.39
N GLU A 9 13.22 -5.01 23.07
CA GLU A 9 13.68 -3.92 22.19
C GLU A 9 12.53 -3.20 21.47
N PHE A 10 11.27 -3.65 21.61
CA PHE A 10 10.13 -2.96 21.01
C PHE A 10 9.90 -1.61 21.69
N HIS A 11 10.20 -0.55 20.95
CA HIS A 11 9.75 0.77 21.30
C HIS A 11 8.25 0.93 20.97
N LEU A 12 7.63 1.95 21.56
CA LEU A 12 6.21 2.25 21.33
C LEU A 12 5.87 2.38 19.83
N ALA A 13 6.80 2.91 19.02
CA ALA A 13 6.63 3.03 17.57
C ALA A 13 6.47 1.65 16.89
N ASP A 14 7.25 0.66 17.27
CA ASP A 14 7.21 -0.67 16.66
C ASP A 14 5.85 -1.37 16.87
N TRP A 15 5.17 -1.10 17.99
CA TRP A 15 3.80 -1.59 18.23
C TRP A 15 2.77 -0.95 17.30
N PHE A 16 2.93 0.32 16.96
CA PHE A 16 2.06 1.00 15.99
C PHE A 16 2.31 0.51 14.57
N THR A 17 3.57 0.27 14.20
CA THR A 17 3.94 -0.35 12.92
C THR A 17 3.38 -1.77 12.80
N LEU A 18 3.40 -2.57 13.88
CA LEU A 18 2.71 -3.86 13.90
C LEU A 18 1.19 -3.68 13.75
N GLY A 19 0.62 -2.63 14.33
CA GLY A 19 -0.79 -2.24 14.11
C GLY A 19 -1.10 -1.97 12.63
N ASN A 20 -0.23 -1.24 11.93
CA ASN A 20 -0.30 -1.03 10.48
C ASN A 20 -0.34 -2.38 9.75
N ALA A 21 0.63 -3.27 10.01
CA ALA A 21 0.69 -4.59 9.38
C ALA A 21 -0.53 -5.48 9.67
N VAL A 22 -1.07 -5.42 10.89
CA VAL A 22 -2.30 -6.13 11.29
C VAL A 22 -3.50 -5.59 10.52
N CYS A 23 -3.61 -4.27 10.35
CA CYS A 23 -4.67 -3.66 9.54
C CYS A 23 -4.57 -4.08 8.06
N GLY A 24 -3.39 -4.01 7.46
CA GLY A 24 -3.16 -4.47 6.10
C GLY A 24 -3.55 -5.93 5.91
N THR A 25 -3.07 -6.82 6.79
CA THR A 25 -3.41 -8.25 6.76
C THR A 25 -4.91 -8.49 7.00
N GLY A 26 -5.52 -7.73 7.90
CA GLY A 26 -6.97 -7.77 8.14
C GLY A 26 -7.77 -7.40 6.90
N ALA A 27 -7.30 -6.42 6.12
CA ALA A 27 -7.93 -6.06 4.85
C ALA A 27 -7.89 -7.22 3.84
N LEU A 28 -6.77 -7.96 3.78
CA LEU A 28 -6.65 -9.17 2.97
C LEU A 28 -7.67 -10.24 3.38
N PHE A 29 -7.78 -10.55 4.67
CA PHE A 29 -8.77 -11.52 5.17
C PHE A 29 -10.21 -11.08 4.90
N SER A 30 -10.49 -9.78 5.01
CA SER A 30 -11.80 -9.24 4.67
C SER A 30 -12.08 -9.44 3.17
N MET A 31 -11.12 -9.16 2.28
CA MET A 31 -11.30 -9.41 0.85
C MET A 31 -11.44 -10.90 0.51
N MET A 32 -10.72 -11.80 1.19
CA MET A 32 -10.94 -13.24 1.04
C MET A 32 -12.37 -13.64 1.44
N SER A 33 -12.87 -13.07 2.54
CA SER A 33 -14.25 -13.27 2.98
C SER A 33 -15.26 -12.72 1.96
N TYR A 34 -14.98 -11.57 1.34
CA TYR A 34 -15.80 -11.04 0.25
C TYR A 34 -15.86 -12.01 -0.93
N ILE A 35 -14.72 -12.58 -1.36
CA ILE A 35 -14.68 -13.52 -2.49
C ILE A 35 -15.52 -14.78 -2.20
N GLY A 36 -15.53 -15.26 -0.95
CA GLY A 36 -16.30 -16.44 -0.57
C GLY A 36 -17.78 -16.19 -0.28
N SER A 37 -18.15 -14.99 0.20
CA SER A 37 -19.52 -14.68 0.65
C SER A 37 -20.29 -13.74 -0.27
N ALA A 38 -19.61 -13.03 -1.17
CA ALA A 38 -20.13 -11.90 -1.96
C ALA A 38 -20.75 -10.76 -1.13
N ASN A 39 -20.54 -10.73 0.19
CA ASN A 39 -21.06 -9.67 1.05
C ASN A 39 -20.20 -8.41 0.95
N VAL A 40 -20.74 -7.36 0.31
CA VAL A 40 -20.07 -6.08 0.06
C VAL A 40 -19.57 -5.39 1.33
N MET A 41 -20.15 -5.69 2.50
CA MET A 41 -19.65 -5.19 3.79
C MET A 41 -18.17 -5.48 3.99
N HIS A 42 -17.69 -6.62 3.51
CA HIS A 42 -16.28 -6.99 3.58
C HIS A 42 -15.37 -6.07 2.74
N VAL A 43 -15.86 -5.50 1.65
CA VAL A 43 -15.12 -4.50 0.86
C VAL A 43 -14.99 -3.19 1.63
N TYR A 44 -16.07 -2.77 2.31
CA TYR A 44 -16.02 -1.59 3.18
C TYR A 44 -15.08 -1.79 4.37
N PHE A 45 -15.12 -2.95 5.02
CA PHE A 45 -14.20 -3.29 6.10
C PHE A 45 -12.74 -3.32 5.62
N ALA A 46 -12.47 -3.93 4.47
CA ALA A 46 -11.12 -3.95 3.90
C ALA A 46 -10.62 -2.52 3.62
N SER A 47 -11.47 -1.68 3.03
CA SER A 47 -11.14 -0.29 2.74
C SER A 47 -10.88 0.50 4.04
N ALA A 48 -11.76 0.37 5.03
CA ALA A 48 -11.61 1.01 6.33
C ALA A 48 -10.34 0.59 7.07
N LEU A 49 -9.94 -0.68 6.96
CA LEU A 49 -8.70 -1.18 7.54
C LEU A 49 -7.46 -0.58 6.86
N VAL A 50 -7.47 -0.39 5.54
CA VAL A 50 -6.37 0.33 4.86
C VAL A 50 -6.30 1.79 5.33
N PHE A 51 -7.44 2.46 5.55
CA PHE A 51 -7.45 3.79 6.17
C PHE A 51 -6.93 3.78 7.61
N ALA A 52 -7.29 2.79 8.41
CA ALA A 52 -6.76 2.64 9.76
C ALA A 52 -5.24 2.40 9.76
N ALA A 53 -4.74 1.61 8.81
CA ALA A 53 -3.31 1.37 8.60
C ALA A 53 -2.54 2.68 8.37
N LEU A 54 -3.10 3.62 7.58
CA LEU A 54 -2.54 4.97 7.39
C LEU A 54 -2.42 5.75 8.70
N VAL A 55 -3.45 5.67 9.53
CA VAL A 55 -3.46 6.38 10.80
C VAL A 55 -2.36 5.83 11.69
N PHE A 56 -2.15 4.51 11.71
CA PHE A 56 -1.08 3.87 12.46
C PHE A 56 0.31 4.25 11.96
N ASP A 57 0.54 4.26 10.63
CA ASP A 57 1.77 4.73 9.99
C ASP A 57 2.10 6.20 10.32
N VAL A 58 1.12 7.10 10.19
CA VAL A 58 1.33 8.52 10.54
C VAL A 58 1.66 8.71 12.02
N LEU A 59 1.05 7.89 12.90
CA LEU A 59 1.30 7.94 14.34
C LEU A 59 2.68 7.37 14.70
N ASP A 60 3.08 6.23 14.13
CA ASP A 60 4.39 5.64 14.42
C ASP A 60 5.55 6.56 13.98
N GLY A 61 5.44 7.19 12.82
CA GLY A 61 6.43 8.13 12.30
C GLY A 61 6.49 9.40 13.15
N ARG A 62 5.35 9.85 13.70
CA ARG A 62 5.31 10.99 14.63
C ARG A 62 5.96 10.64 15.97
N ILE A 63 5.70 9.44 16.49
CA ILE A 63 6.28 8.95 17.76
C ILE A 63 7.79 8.72 17.62
N ALA A 64 8.25 8.15 16.51
CA ALA A 64 9.66 7.93 16.22
C ALA A 64 10.43 9.26 16.14
N ARG A 65 9.87 10.27 15.45
CA ARG A 65 10.45 11.63 15.40
C ARG A 65 10.48 12.30 16.78
N TRP A 66 9.41 12.17 17.56
CA TRP A 66 9.34 12.79 18.88
C TRP A 66 10.34 12.18 19.87
N ARG A 67 10.59 10.87 19.77
CA ARG A 67 11.54 10.17 20.66
C ARG A 67 13.01 10.32 20.27
N GLN A 68 13.33 10.97 19.13
CA GLN A 68 14.70 11.13 18.60
C GLN A 68 15.51 9.81 18.59
N LYS A 69 14.81 8.68 18.54
CA LYS A 69 15.36 7.32 18.56
C LYS A 69 14.66 6.54 17.46
N ALA A 70 15.15 6.68 16.24
CA ALA A 70 14.80 5.79 15.15
C ALA A 70 15.73 4.58 15.21
N SER A 71 15.19 3.40 15.46
CA SER A 71 15.94 2.14 15.38
C SER A 71 16.01 1.69 13.91
N LEU A 72 17.15 1.13 13.50
CA LEU A 72 17.30 0.51 12.17
C LEU A 72 16.28 -0.62 11.98
N LEU A 73 16.00 -1.40 13.03
CA LEU A 73 15.00 -2.46 13.01
C LEU A 73 13.59 -1.89 12.76
N GLY A 74 13.22 -0.82 13.47
CA GLY A 74 11.90 -0.20 13.33
C GLY A 74 11.66 0.36 11.93
N LYS A 75 12.69 0.92 11.29
CA LYS A 75 12.62 1.42 9.92
C LYS A 75 12.38 0.30 8.90
N GLU A 76 13.02 -0.85 9.06
CA GLU A 76 12.78 -2.01 8.19
C GLU A 76 11.41 -2.63 8.43
N LEU A 77 10.96 -2.69 9.69
CA LEU A 77 9.60 -3.13 10.04
C LEU A 77 8.53 -2.23 9.41
N ASP A 78 8.74 -0.91 9.45
CA ASP A 78 7.85 0.10 8.85
C ASP A 78 7.68 -0.11 7.35
N SER A 79 8.80 -0.27 6.64
CA SER A 79 8.77 -0.54 5.21
C SER A 79 8.08 -1.86 4.84
N LEU A 80 8.25 -2.91 5.65
CA LEU A 80 7.55 -4.17 5.44
C LEU A 80 6.04 -4.04 5.68
N ALA A 81 5.64 -3.32 6.73
CA ALA A 81 4.23 -3.05 7.02
C ALA A 81 3.57 -2.22 5.89
N ASP A 82 4.26 -1.21 5.40
CA ASP A 82 3.81 -0.36 4.29
C ASP A 82 3.61 -1.11 2.98
N VAL A 83 4.51 -2.05 2.66
CA VAL A 83 4.33 -2.92 1.49
C VAL A 83 3.02 -3.70 1.60
N ILE A 84 2.71 -4.24 2.78
CA ILE A 84 1.48 -5.02 3.01
C ILE A 84 0.25 -4.13 2.90
N SER A 85 0.23 -3.01 3.63
CA SER A 85 -0.95 -2.15 3.78
C SER A 85 -1.21 -1.25 2.58
N PHE A 86 -0.18 -0.77 1.89
CA PHE A 86 -0.32 0.22 0.81
C PHE A 86 0.10 -0.28 -0.56
N GLY A 87 0.78 -1.43 -0.63
CA GLY A 87 1.07 -2.14 -1.87
C GLY A 87 0.10 -3.31 -2.10
N VAL A 88 0.19 -4.32 -1.23
CA VAL A 88 -0.52 -5.59 -1.41
C VAL A 88 -2.02 -5.44 -1.17
N ALA A 89 -2.45 -4.81 -0.08
CA ALA A 89 -3.88 -4.71 0.25
C ALA A 89 -4.69 -4.00 -0.85
N PRO A 90 -4.29 -2.83 -1.41
CA PRO A 90 -5.01 -2.22 -2.53
C PRO A 90 -5.08 -3.10 -3.78
N ALA A 91 -4.03 -3.87 -4.07
CA ALA A 91 -4.01 -4.79 -5.21
C ALA A 91 -4.99 -5.95 -5.02
N ILE A 92 -5.06 -6.51 -3.81
CA ILE A 92 -6.01 -7.56 -3.45
C ILE A 92 -7.45 -7.06 -3.43
N ILE A 93 -7.69 -5.83 -2.97
CA ILE A 93 -9.02 -5.19 -3.04
C ILE A 93 -9.47 -5.11 -4.50
N GLY A 94 -8.62 -4.60 -5.41
CA GLY A 94 -8.90 -4.53 -6.85
C GLY A 94 -9.20 -5.90 -7.46
N TYR A 95 -8.37 -6.90 -7.16
CA TYR A 95 -8.59 -8.29 -7.60
C TYR A 95 -9.94 -8.86 -7.10
N GLY A 96 -10.24 -8.64 -5.82
CA GLY A 96 -11.48 -9.10 -5.20
C GLY A 96 -12.71 -8.46 -5.84
N CYS A 97 -12.64 -7.15 -6.11
CA CYS A 97 -13.70 -6.35 -6.74
C CYS A 97 -14.03 -6.74 -8.18
N GLY A 98 -13.23 -7.55 -8.87
CA GLY A 98 -13.57 -8.06 -10.21
C GLY A 98 -12.43 -8.10 -11.22
N MET A 99 -11.29 -7.46 -10.92
CA MET A 99 -10.12 -7.37 -11.80
C MET A 99 -9.33 -8.70 -11.84
N ARG A 100 -9.94 -9.75 -12.38
CA ARG A 100 -9.43 -11.13 -12.33
C ARG A 100 -8.81 -11.61 -13.63
N GLY A 101 -8.81 -10.79 -14.68
CA GLY A 101 -8.22 -11.09 -15.98
C GLY A 101 -6.70 -11.30 -15.92
N LEU A 102 -6.13 -11.90 -16.97
CA LEU A 102 -4.68 -12.15 -17.02
C LEU A 102 -3.90 -10.82 -16.97
N TYR A 103 -4.29 -9.86 -17.80
CA TYR A 103 -3.66 -8.55 -17.83
C TYR A 103 -3.86 -7.78 -16.52
N ASP A 104 -5.02 -7.95 -15.89
CA ASP A 104 -5.28 -7.33 -14.59
C ASP A 104 -4.29 -7.81 -13.55
N ARG A 105 -4.07 -9.12 -13.45
CA ARG A 105 -3.12 -9.72 -12.50
C ARG A 105 -1.69 -9.23 -12.74
N VAL A 106 -1.29 -9.08 -14.00
CA VAL A 106 0.04 -8.56 -14.37
C VAL A 106 0.17 -7.10 -13.91
N LEU A 107 -0.83 -6.26 -14.14
CA LEU A 107 -0.81 -4.86 -13.73
C LEU A 107 -0.88 -4.68 -12.21
N LEU A 108 -1.67 -5.49 -11.51
CA LEU A 108 -1.74 -5.51 -10.05
C LEU A 108 -0.40 -5.96 -9.44
N ALA A 109 0.23 -7.00 -9.99
CA ALA A 109 1.55 -7.45 -9.56
C ALA A 109 2.63 -6.38 -9.84
N TYR A 110 2.55 -5.73 -11.01
CA TYR A 110 3.43 -4.62 -11.36
C TYR A 110 3.29 -3.47 -10.36
N PHE A 111 2.06 -3.08 -9.99
CA PHE A 111 1.81 -2.06 -8.98
C PHE A 111 2.47 -2.39 -7.63
N VAL A 112 2.34 -3.63 -7.15
CA VAL A 112 3.01 -4.08 -5.92
C VAL A 112 4.52 -3.99 -6.06
N ALA A 113 5.08 -4.46 -7.18
CA ALA A 113 6.52 -4.39 -7.44
C ALA A 113 7.05 -2.94 -7.48
N CYS A 114 6.25 -2.01 -8.00
CA CYS A 114 6.55 -0.58 -7.97
C CYS A 114 6.59 -0.04 -6.55
N GLY A 115 5.61 -0.38 -5.71
CA GLY A 115 5.55 0.02 -4.31
C GLY A 115 6.78 -0.48 -3.52
N VAL A 116 7.12 -1.76 -3.67
CA VAL A 116 8.32 -2.36 -3.05
C VAL A 116 9.59 -1.64 -3.49
N SER A 117 9.75 -1.40 -4.79
CA SER A 117 10.93 -0.74 -5.35
C SER A 117 11.10 0.70 -4.84
N ARG A 118 9.97 1.41 -4.67
CA ARG A 118 9.96 2.78 -4.11
C ARG A 118 10.41 2.78 -2.66
N LEU A 119 9.86 1.90 -1.82
CA LEU A 119 10.21 1.80 -0.40
C LEU A 119 11.67 1.39 -0.19
N ALA A 120 12.15 0.42 -0.96
CA ALA A 120 13.57 0.02 -0.95
C ALA A 120 14.51 1.19 -1.30
N ARG A 121 14.16 1.98 -2.33
CA ARG A 121 14.94 3.17 -2.70
C ARG A 121 14.93 4.24 -1.60
N TYR A 122 13.78 4.45 -0.96
CA TYR A 122 13.66 5.38 0.16
C TYR A 122 14.56 4.97 1.34
N ASN A 123 14.59 3.67 1.66
CA ASN A 123 15.42 3.15 2.75
C ASN A 123 16.92 3.36 2.48
N VAL A 124 17.40 3.01 1.28
CA VAL A 124 18.81 3.20 0.88
C VAL A 124 19.19 4.68 0.86
N THR A 125 18.30 5.55 0.36
CA THR A 125 18.54 6.99 0.33
C THR A 125 18.68 7.54 1.75
N ALA A 126 17.79 7.15 2.66
CA ALA A 126 17.84 7.59 4.06
C ALA A 126 19.12 7.15 4.80
N GLU A 127 19.67 5.96 4.49
CA GLU A 127 20.96 5.52 5.04
C GLU A 127 22.12 6.38 4.52
N THR A 128 22.14 6.66 3.22
CA THR A 128 23.18 7.48 2.59
C THR A 128 23.22 8.90 3.16
N MET A 129 22.04 9.48 3.47
CA MET A 129 21.90 10.81 4.11
C MET A 129 22.46 10.85 5.53
N SER A 130 22.45 9.71 6.22
CA SER A 130 22.87 9.61 7.62
C SER A 130 24.40 9.54 7.77
N GLY A 131 25.13 9.27 6.68
CA GLY A 131 26.58 9.05 6.68
C GLY A 131 27.44 10.22 6.17
N GLY A 132 26.88 11.33 5.69
CA GLY A 132 27.67 12.43 5.10
C GLY A 132 26.99 13.78 5.14
N THR A 133 27.74 14.79 5.58
CA THR A 133 27.41 16.21 5.59
C THR A 133 26.77 16.69 4.28
N GLY A 134 25.52 17.19 4.34
CA GLY A 134 24.94 17.96 3.22
C GLY A 134 23.42 17.87 3.15
N LYS A 135 22.74 18.96 3.51
CA LYS A 135 21.29 19.17 3.40
C LYS A 135 20.75 18.65 2.07
N VAL A 136 19.81 17.71 2.11
CA VAL A 136 19.09 17.30 0.89
C VAL A 136 17.69 17.88 0.91
N THR A 137 17.54 18.90 0.07
CA THR A 137 16.40 19.80 -0.06
C THR A 137 15.31 19.27 -1.01
N HIS A 138 15.26 17.96 -1.28
CA HIS A 138 14.37 17.43 -2.31
C HIS A 138 13.77 16.08 -1.90
N PHE A 139 12.48 16.11 -1.54
CA PHE A 139 11.60 14.94 -1.46
C PHE A 139 11.16 14.59 -2.90
N GLU A 140 11.67 13.48 -3.44
CA GLU A 140 11.22 12.94 -4.74
C GLU A 140 10.17 11.84 -4.52
N GLY A 141 9.08 11.91 -5.31
CA GLY A 141 8.00 10.94 -5.38
C GLY A 141 6.68 11.46 -4.80
N THR A 142 5.59 11.37 -5.57
CA THR A 142 4.25 11.69 -5.07
C THR A 142 3.97 10.87 -3.81
N PRO A 143 3.51 11.51 -2.71
CA PRO A 143 3.30 10.81 -1.46
C PRO A 143 2.30 9.64 -1.63
N ILE A 144 2.33 8.74 -0.66
CA ILE A 144 1.45 7.56 -0.47
C ILE A 144 -0.06 7.74 -0.82
N PRO A 145 -0.69 8.94 -0.85
CA PRO A 145 -2.06 9.19 -1.34
C PRO A 145 -2.53 8.48 -2.62
N THR A 146 -1.67 8.04 -3.53
CA THR A 146 -2.12 7.38 -4.77
C THR A 146 -2.75 6.01 -4.51
N SER A 147 -2.23 5.21 -3.57
CA SER A 147 -2.85 3.93 -3.18
C SER A 147 -4.21 4.16 -2.49
N PHE A 148 -4.30 5.20 -1.67
CA PHE A 148 -5.54 5.58 -0.98
C PHE A 148 -6.62 6.03 -1.93
N ALA A 149 -6.26 6.83 -2.94
CA ALA A 149 -7.20 7.26 -3.97
C ALA A 149 -7.82 6.05 -4.70
N ILE A 150 -7.01 5.01 -4.97
CA ILE A 150 -7.49 3.78 -5.60
C ILE A 150 -8.44 3.01 -4.66
N VAL A 151 -8.09 2.84 -3.39
CA VAL A 151 -8.97 2.16 -2.42
C VAL A 151 -10.28 2.91 -2.22
N LEU A 152 -10.23 4.24 -2.11
CA LEU A 152 -11.42 5.09 -2.03
C LEU A 152 -12.29 4.95 -3.28
N LEU A 153 -11.67 4.96 -4.46
CA LEU A 153 -12.36 4.77 -5.73
C LEU A 153 -13.10 3.42 -5.74
N LEU A 154 -12.48 2.34 -5.28
CA LEU A 154 -13.11 1.02 -5.21
C LEU A 154 -14.20 0.93 -4.14
N ALA A 155 -14.06 1.63 -3.02
CA ALA A 155 -15.12 1.74 -2.02
C ALA A 155 -16.35 2.46 -2.59
N ILE A 156 -16.14 3.52 -3.40
CA ILE A 156 -17.23 4.22 -4.09
C ILE A 156 -17.85 3.31 -5.17
N ALA A 157 -17.04 2.56 -5.92
CA ALA A 157 -17.54 1.58 -6.88
C ALA A 157 -18.41 0.52 -6.20
N ALA A 158 -17.97 0.01 -5.03
CA ALA A 158 -18.74 -0.91 -4.20
C ALA A 158 -20.08 -0.32 -3.75
N TRP A 159 -20.09 0.96 -3.34
CA TRP A 159 -21.30 1.67 -2.95
C TRP A 159 -22.30 1.84 -4.08
N GLN A 160 -21.83 2.00 -5.32
CA GLN A 160 -22.68 2.06 -6.51
C GLN A 160 -23.08 0.67 -7.04
N GLY A 161 -22.64 -0.42 -6.40
CA GLY A 161 -22.84 -1.78 -6.90
C GLY A 161 -22.04 -2.12 -8.16
N ALA A 162 -21.04 -1.30 -8.51
CA ALA A 162 -20.18 -1.48 -9.67
C ALA A 162 -19.02 -2.45 -9.36
N LEU A 163 -19.35 -3.68 -8.99
CA LEU A 163 -18.42 -4.76 -8.68
C LEU A 163 -18.58 -5.91 -9.68
N GLY A 164 -17.53 -6.71 -9.84
CA GLY A 164 -17.54 -7.87 -10.72
C GLY A 164 -17.82 -7.48 -12.18
N PRO A 165 -18.78 -8.11 -12.86
CA PRO A 165 -19.13 -7.80 -14.26
C PRO A 165 -19.61 -6.35 -14.49
N GLN A 166 -20.11 -5.69 -13.44
CA GLN A 166 -20.61 -4.32 -13.49
C GLN A 166 -19.52 -3.29 -13.16
N LEU A 167 -18.24 -3.69 -13.16
CA LEU A 167 -17.14 -2.74 -12.95
C LEU A 167 -17.22 -1.59 -13.95
N TRP A 168 -16.86 -0.39 -13.51
CA TRP A 168 -16.81 0.76 -14.39
C TRP A 168 -15.90 0.50 -15.60
N PHE A 169 -16.32 1.03 -16.75
CA PHE A 169 -15.67 0.87 -18.05
C PHE A 169 -15.70 -0.56 -18.62
N GLY A 170 -16.35 -1.51 -17.92
CA GLY A 170 -16.59 -2.86 -18.41
C GLY A 170 -15.32 -3.69 -18.62
N GLU A 171 -15.39 -4.63 -19.56
CA GLU A 171 -14.31 -5.56 -19.91
C GLU A 171 -13.82 -5.30 -21.33
N TRP A 172 -12.51 -5.19 -21.50
CA TRP A 172 -11.86 -5.19 -22.81
C TRP A 172 -11.25 -6.57 -23.09
N ARG A 173 -11.58 -7.14 -24.25
CA ARG A 173 -11.02 -8.43 -24.69
C ARG A 173 -9.89 -8.18 -25.67
N ILE A 174 -8.66 -8.37 -25.23
CA ILE A 174 -7.45 -8.20 -26.04
C ILE A 174 -6.78 -9.56 -26.18
N ALA A 175 -6.52 -10.00 -27.41
CA ALA A 175 -5.84 -11.27 -27.70
C ALA A 175 -6.42 -12.49 -26.95
N GLY A 176 -7.75 -12.54 -26.75
CA GLY A 176 -8.44 -13.64 -26.05
C GLY A 176 -8.43 -13.54 -24.52
N HIS A 177 -7.78 -12.54 -23.93
CA HIS A 177 -7.76 -12.31 -22.49
C HIS A 177 -8.56 -11.06 -22.11
N VAL A 178 -9.12 -11.08 -20.90
CA VAL A 178 -9.88 -9.96 -20.33
C VAL A 178 -8.93 -8.98 -19.64
N LEU A 179 -9.15 -7.70 -19.89
CA LEU A 179 -8.55 -6.55 -19.22
C LEU A 179 -9.68 -5.65 -18.74
N HIS A 180 -9.68 -5.28 -17.46
CA HIS A 180 -10.55 -4.23 -16.96
C HIS A 180 -9.83 -2.88 -17.10
N PRO A 181 -10.42 -1.87 -17.77
CA PRO A 181 -9.77 -0.57 -17.96
C PRO A 181 -9.41 0.10 -16.62
N LEU A 182 -10.21 -0.16 -15.58
CA LEU A 182 -9.94 0.35 -14.25
C LEU A 182 -8.61 -0.17 -13.67
N THR A 183 -8.11 -1.32 -14.12
CA THR A 183 -6.80 -1.85 -13.71
C THR A 183 -5.64 -1.05 -14.30
N LEU A 184 -5.84 -0.27 -15.37
CA LEU A 184 -4.83 0.65 -15.88
C LEU A 184 -4.48 1.75 -14.86
N VAL A 185 -5.41 2.12 -13.98
CA VAL A 185 -5.14 3.07 -12.89
C VAL A 185 -4.03 2.55 -11.98
N TYR A 186 -3.97 1.24 -11.73
CA TYR A 186 -2.88 0.62 -10.97
C TYR A 186 -1.55 0.70 -11.73
N GLY A 187 -1.56 0.44 -13.04
CA GLY A 187 -0.36 0.57 -13.88
C GLY A 187 0.17 2.00 -13.93
N ILE A 188 -0.72 2.98 -14.07
CA ILE A 188 -0.38 4.41 -14.05
C ILE A 188 0.14 4.80 -12.67
N SER A 189 -0.57 4.44 -11.60
CA SER A 189 -0.15 4.73 -10.22
C SER A 189 1.21 4.12 -9.89
N GLY A 190 1.45 2.85 -10.23
CA GLY A 190 2.74 2.19 -10.04
C GLY A 190 3.84 2.85 -10.85
N SER A 191 3.57 3.20 -12.11
CA SER A 191 4.53 3.93 -12.95
C SER A 191 4.87 5.30 -12.36
N LEU A 192 3.89 6.04 -11.85
CA LEU A 192 4.11 7.31 -11.14
C LEU A 192 4.93 7.15 -9.86
N MET A 193 4.79 6.03 -9.14
CA MET A 193 5.60 5.75 -7.94
C MET A 193 7.10 5.57 -8.23
N ILE A 194 7.44 5.00 -9.40
CA ILE A 194 8.84 4.83 -9.83
C ILE A 194 9.31 6.04 -10.64
N SER A 195 8.39 6.76 -11.29
CA SER A 195 8.73 7.85 -12.20
C SER A 195 9.42 9.00 -11.47
N ARG A 196 10.56 9.43 -12.02
CA ARG A 196 11.34 10.59 -11.53
C ARG A 196 10.71 11.91 -11.96
N ILE A 197 9.38 12.06 -11.91
CA ILE A 197 8.73 13.32 -12.26
C ILE A 197 9.00 14.31 -11.14
N ARG A 198 9.94 15.24 -11.42
CA ARG A 198 10.28 16.38 -10.59
C ARG A 198 9.08 17.34 -10.62
N ILE A 199 8.30 17.42 -9.54
CA ILE A 199 7.28 18.46 -9.38
C ILE A 199 7.97 19.70 -8.79
N PRO A 200 8.10 20.81 -9.53
CA PRO A 200 8.64 22.06 -8.98
C PRO A 200 7.62 22.64 -7.99
N LYS A 201 8.11 23.05 -6.81
CA LYS A 201 7.29 23.70 -5.79
C LYS A 201 6.93 25.13 -6.25
N PRO A 202 5.68 25.60 -6.07
CA PRO A 202 5.38 27.03 -6.14
C PRO A 202 6.01 27.79 -4.96
#